data_AF-A0A9D8I9A7-F1
#
_entry.id   AF-A0A9D8I9A7-F1
#
_cell.length_a   1.000
_cell.length_b   1.000
_cell.length_c   1.000
_cell.angle_alpha   90.00
_cell.angle_beta   90.00
_cell.angle_gamma   90.00
#
_symmetry.space_group_name_H-M   'P 1'
#
loop_
_entity.id
_entity.type
_entity.pdbx_description
1 polymer ?
#
loop_
_entity_poly.entity_id
_entity_poly.type
_entity_poly.pdbx_seq_one_letter_code
_entity_poly.pdbx_strand_id
1 'polypeptide(L)'
;MIRVPPKARHCPFHSHATEWEFCLMVSGTGLMRLAKKSMKIRAGDCLLNPPGEAHQLINTGRKDLVCYVVANNAPADVWHYPDAKKWGWPIGRAGFFFRRSVLDDDDGEE
;
A
#
# COMPACT_ATOMS: atom_id res chain seq x y z
N MET A 1 -14.89 3.36 -3.08
CA MET A 1 -14.60 4.77 -2.77
C MET A 1 -14.12 4.85 -1.34
N ILE A 2 -13.04 5.58 -1.08
CA ILE A 2 -12.48 5.77 0.26
C ILE A 2 -12.46 7.26 0.63
N ARG A 3 -12.57 7.55 1.93
CA ARG A 3 -12.42 8.90 2.50
C ARG A 3 -11.31 8.88 3.53
N VAL A 4 -10.34 9.78 3.39
CA VAL A 4 -9.24 9.96 4.33
C VAL A 4 -9.43 11.29 5.04
N PRO A 5 -9.73 11.31 6.36
CA PRO A 5 -9.87 12.53 7.12
C PRO A 5 -8.60 13.40 7.13
N PRO A 6 -8.68 14.70 7.45
CA PRO A 6 -7.52 15.56 7.58
C PRO A 6 -6.46 14.97 8.50
N LYS A 7 -5.18 15.03 8.08
CA LYS A 7 -4.02 14.50 8.80
C LYS A 7 -4.01 12.96 9.00
N ALA A 8 -4.95 12.24 8.38
CA ALA A 8 -5.01 10.79 8.42
C ALA A 8 -4.30 10.15 7.21
N ARG A 9 -4.13 8.83 7.28
CA ARG A 9 -3.62 7.97 6.22
C ARG A 9 -4.63 6.86 5.96
N HIS A 10 -4.80 6.43 4.71
CA HIS A 10 -5.75 5.36 4.38
C HIS A 10 -5.29 4.00 4.94
N CYS A 11 -4.04 3.67 4.70
CA CYS A 11 -3.39 2.42 5.05
C CYS A 11 -1.94 2.70 5.50
N PRO A 12 -1.26 1.74 6.14
CA PRO A 12 0.18 1.80 6.35
C PRO A 12 0.94 1.92 5.02
N PHE A 13 2.22 2.32 5.08
CA PHE A 13 3.08 2.28 3.90
C PHE A 13 3.29 0.83 3.50
N HIS A 14 2.86 0.46 2.30
CA HIS A 14 2.73 -0.94 1.92
C HIS A 14 2.98 -1.17 0.43
N SER A 15 3.39 -2.37 0.08
CA SER A 15 3.47 -2.88 -1.29
C SER A 15 2.81 -4.26 -1.36
N HIS A 16 2.21 -4.56 -2.50
CA HIS A 16 1.72 -5.88 -2.85
C HIS A 16 2.77 -6.64 -3.67
N ALA A 17 2.79 -7.97 -3.63
CA ALA A 17 3.71 -8.77 -4.42
C ALA A 17 3.20 -9.00 -5.85
N THR A 18 1.88 -9.03 -6.04
CA THR A 18 1.23 -9.34 -7.33
C THR A 18 0.11 -8.38 -7.69
N GLU A 19 -0.51 -7.74 -6.69
CA GLU A 19 -1.63 -6.83 -6.90
C GLU A 19 -1.18 -5.45 -7.39
N TRP A 20 -1.89 -4.96 -8.40
CA TRP A 20 -1.80 -3.58 -8.87
C TRP A 20 -2.89 -2.76 -8.20
N GLU A 21 -2.57 -1.55 -7.75
CA GLU A 21 -3.57 -0.59 -7.29
C GLU A 21 -3.57 0.67 -8.14
N PHE A 22 -4.74 1.06 -8.62
CA PHE A 22 -4.98 2.34 -9.27
C PHE A 22 -5.77 3.27 -8.36
N CYS A 23 -5.25 4.48 -8.17
CA CYS A 23 -5.81 5.53 -7.33
C CYS A 23 -6.30 6.70 -8.19
N LEU A 24 -7.61 7.00 -8.17
CA LEU A 24 -8.19 8.21 -8.78
C LEU A 24 -8.66 9.17 -7.70
N MET A 25 -8.02 10.35 -7.60
CA MET A 25 -8.40 11.39 -6.65
C MET A 25 -9.67 12.11 -7.12
N VAL A 26 -10.72 12.10 -6.31
CA VAL A 26 -12.02 12.72 -6.61
C VAL A 26 -12.10 14.13 -6.03
N SER A 27 -11.65 14.33 -4.79
CA SER A 27 -11.66 15.64 -4.14
C SER A 27 -10.63 15.72 -3.02
N GLY A 28 -10.30 16.95 -2.60
CA GLY A 28 -9.28 17.20 -1.59
C GLY A 28 -7.87 17.23 -2.15
N THR A 29 -6.89 17.30 -1.24
CA THR A 29 -5.46 17.36 -1.56
C THR A 29 -4.67 16.55 -0.55
N GLY A 30 -3.55 15.98 -0.97
CA GLY A 30 -2.69 15.21 -0.07
C GLY A 30 -1.30 14.98 -0.63
N LEU A 31 -0.67 13.94 -0.11
CA LEU A 31 0.57 13.38 -0.60
C LEU A 31 0.38 11.89 -0.89
N MET A 32 0.88 11.44 -2.05
CA MET A 32 1.24 10.05 -2.24
C MET A 32 2.70 9.89 -1.85
N ARG A 33 2.98 9.16 -0.77
CA ARG A 33 4.33 8.71 -0.44
C ARG A 33 4.62 7.47 -1.29
N LEU A 34 5.76 7.45 -1.96
CA LEU A 34 6.29 6.34 -2.75
C LEU A 34 7.67 5.95 -2.19
N ALA A 35 8.25 4.85 -2.67
CA ALA A 35 9.53 4.31 -2.20
C ALA A 35 10.63 5.36 -1.94
N LYS A 36 10.94 6.21 -2.92
CA LYS A 36 12.04 7.20 -2.84
C LYS A 36 11.59 8.66 -2.88
N LYS A 37 10.28 8.92 -3.05
CA LYS A 37 9.76 10.27 -3.27
C LYS A 37 8.35 10.42 -2.72
N SER A 38 7.92 11.66 -2.54
CA SER A 38 6.53 11.99 -2.25
C SER A 38 6.01 12.95 -3.32
N MET A 39 4.76 12.75 -3.73
CA MET A 39 4.12 13.55 -4.77
C MET A 39 2.89 14.23 -4.20
N LYS A 40 2.72 15.54 -4.46
CA LYS A 40 1.46 16.22 -4.16
C LYS A 40 0.38 15.72 -5.09
N ILE A 41 -0.79 15.49 -4.53
CA ILE A 41 -1.96 15.00 -5.26
C ILE A 41 -3.17 15.88 -4.97
N ARG A 42 -4.05 15.99 -5.95
CA ARG A 42 -5.31 16.74 -5.91
C ARG A 42 -6.38 16.04 -6.74
N ALA A 43 -7.61 16.54 -6.67
CA ALA A 43 -8.71 16.09 -7.53
C ALA A 43 -8.29 16.01 -9.01
N GLY A 44 -8.64 14.90 -9.66
CA GLY A 44 -8.30 14.60 -11.05
C GLY A 44 -6.97 13.88 -11.25
N ASP A 45 -6.09 13.85 -10.24
CA ASP A 45 -4.83 13.11 -10.35
C ASP A 45 -5.09 11.60 -10.27
N CYS A 46 -4.36 10.86 -11.12
CA CYS A 46 -4.40 9.41 -11.22
C CYS A 46 -3.00 8.84 -10.92
N LEU A 47 -2.95 7.78 -10.12
CA LEU A 47 -1.70 7.10 -9.78
C LEU A 47 -1.88 5.59 -9.95
N LEU A 48 -0.93 4.97 -10.61
CA LEU A 48 -0.83 3.52 -10.70
C LEU A 48 0.33 3.07 -9.81
N ASN A 49 0.05 2.12 -8.93
CA ASN A 49 1.01 1.55 -7.99
C ASN A 49 1.29 0.10 -8.43
N PRO A 50 2.47 -0.18 -9.01
CA PRO A 50 2.85 -1.52 -9.42
C PRO A 50 3.13 -2.44 -8.23
N PRO A 51 3.07 -3.77 -8.45
CA PRO A 51 3.57 -4.74 -7.50
C PRO A 51 5.04 -4.47 -7.14
N GLY A 52 5.39 -4.67 -5.87
CA GLY A 52 6.71 -4.41 -5.29
C GLY A 52 6.98 -2.94 -4.95
N GLU A 53 6.16 -2.01 -5.42
CA GLU A 53 6.37 -0.58 -5.18
C GLU A 53 5.54 -0.08 -4.00
N ALA A 54 6.22 0.20 -2.89
CA ALA A 54 5.56 0.64 -1.69
C ALA A 54 5.01 2.06 -1.82
N HIS A 55 3.76 2.24 -1.39
CA HIS A 55 3.03 3.49 -1.49
C HIS A 55 2.11 3.73 -0.29
N GLN A 56 1.70 4.99 -0.10
CA GLN A 56 0.77 5.41 0.95
C GLN A 56 0.08 6.72 0.62
N LEU A 57 -1.25 6.71 0.74
CA LEU A 57 -2.07 7.89 0.63
C LEU A 57 -2.18 8.63 1.97
N ILE A 58 -1.75 9.90 1.99
CA ILE A 58 -1.73 10.75 3.20
C ILE A 58 -2.52 12.03 2.91
N ASN A 59 -3.53 12.31 3.73
CA ASN A 59 -4.23 13.58 3.66
C ASN A 59 -3.48 14.64 4.47
N THR A 60 -2.81 15.56 3.79
CA THR A 60 -2.13 16.72 4.41
C THR A 60 -2.99 18.00 4.38
N GLY A 61 -4.20 17.92 3.82
CA GLY A 61 -5.14 19.03 3.72
C GLY A 61 -5.97 19.25 4.98
N ARG A 62 -6.94 20.17 4.86
CA ARG A 62 -7.88 20.56 5.93
C ARG A 62 -9.30 19.99 5.76
N LYS A 63 -9.56 19.33 4.63
CA LYS A 63 -10.83 18.67 4.28
C LYS A 63 -10.53 17.21 3.95
N ASP A 64 -11.57 16.37 3.88
CA ASP A 64 -11.43 14.99 3.44
C ASP A 64 -10.77 14.90 2.06
N LEU A 65 -9.87 13.93 1.91
CA LEU A 65 -9.35 13.47 0.64
C LEU A 65 -10.19 12.26 0.23
N VAL A 66 -10.84 12.34 -0.92
CA VAL A 66 -11.72 11.30 -1.44
C VAL A 66 -11.12 10.73 -2.70
N CYS A 67 -11.05 9.41 -2.80
CA CYS A 67 -10.57 8.73 -4.01
C CYS A 67 -11.23 7.37 -4.24
N TYR A 68 -11.06 6.87 -5.45
CA TYR A 68 -11.26 5.46 -5.77
C TYR A 68 -9.91 4.76 -5.73
N VAL A 69 -9.88 3.60 -5.06
CA VAL A 69 -8.80 2.62 -5.19
C VAL A 69 -9.42 1.44 -5.93
N VAL A 70 -8.79 1.05 -7.04
CA VAL A 70 -9.21 -0.05 -7.90
C VAL A 70 -8.04 -1.01 -8.00
N ALA A 71 -8.25 -2.24 -7.57
CA ALA A 71 -7.25 -3.29 -7.65
C ALA A 71 -7.63 -4.31 -8.73
N ASN A 72 -6.62 -5.01 -9.27
CA ASN A 72 -6.88 -6.14 -10.17
C ASN A 72 -7.39 -7.39 -9.43
N ASN A 73 -7.39 -7.39 -8.09
CA ASN A 73 -7.79 -8.52 -7.24
C ASN A 73 -7.03 -9.79 -7.62
N ALA A 74 -5.70 -9.75 -7.47
CA ALA A 74 -4.85 -10.88 -7.84
C ALA A 74 -5.29 -12.17 -7.09
N PRO A 75 -5.26 -13.36 -7.75
CA PRO A 75 -5.73 -14.61 -7.11
C PRO A 75 -4.97 -15.00 -5.83
N ALA A 76 -3.71 -14.56 -5.72
CA ALA A 76 -2.86 -14.71 -4.56
C ALA A 76 -1.95 -13.50 -4.44
N ASP A 77 -1.72 -13.03 -3.22
CA ASP A 77 -0.87 -11.87 -2.97
C ASP A 77 -0.23 -11.93 -1.58
N VAL A 78 0.92 -11.28 -1.45
CA VAL A 78 1.65 -11.08 -0.20
C VAL A 78 1.89 -9.59 -0.07
N TRP A 79 1.47 -8.99 1.02
CA TRP A 79 1.73 -7.57 1.26
C TRP A 79 2.89 -7.39 2.22
N HIS A 80 3.65 -6.33 2.00
CA HIS A 80 4.78 -5.95 2.83
C HIS A 80 4.55 -4.54 3.37
N TYR A 81 4.82 -4.35 4.66
CA TYR A 81 4.85 -3.06 5.33
C TYR A 81 6.30 -2.69 5.66
N PRO A 82 6.99 -1.89 4.81
CA PRO A 82 8.41 -1.62 4.99
C PRO A 82 8.75 -0.93 6.31
N ASP A 83 7.95 0.08 6.70
CA ASP A 83 8.16 0.83 7.96
C ASP A 83 8.11 -0.10 9.18
N ALA A 84 7.24 -1.12 9.13
CA ALA A 84 7.08 -2.09 10.20
C ALA A 84 7.96 -3.33 10.03
N LYS A 85 8.74 -3.47 8.94
CA LYS A 85 9.49 -4.67 8.53
C LYS A 85 8.65 -5.96 8.64
N LYS A 86 7.39 -5.88 8.23
CA LYS A 86 6.37 -6.94 8.45
C LYS A 86 5.74 -7.34 7.14
N TRP A 87 5.64 -8.63 6.90
CA TRP A 87 4.94 -9.23 5.77
C TRP A 87 3.61 -9.80 6.23
N GLY A 88 2.64 -9.87 5.33
CA GLY A 88 1.37 -10.52 5.57
C GLY A 88 0.94 -11.38 4.39
N TRP A 89 0.34 -12.52 4.73
CA TRP A 89 -0.17 -13.50 3.79
C TRP A 89 -1.62 -13.84 4.18
N PRO A 90 -2.55 -13.95 3.22
CA PRO A 90 -3.93 -14.34 3.51
C PRO A 90 -4.03 -15.84 3.81
N ILE A 91 -4.42 -16.21 5.04
CA ILE A 91 -4.79 -17.59 5.39
C ILE A 91 -6.30 -17.62 5.66
N GLY A 92 -7.06 -17.96 4.62
CA GLY A 92 -8.54 -17.91 4.66
C GLY A 92 -9.04 -16.48 4.86
N ARG A 93 -9.88 -16.26 5.89
CA ARG A 93 -10.36 -14.91 6.26
C ARG A 93 -9.42 -14.17 7.23
N ALA A 94 -8.38 -14.82 7.72
CA ALA A 94 -7.42 -14.23 8.65
C ALA A 94 -6.12 -13.85 7.93
N GLY A 95 -5.48 -12.77 8.37
CA GLY A 95 -4.13 -12.42 7.93
C GLY A 95 -3.10 -13.11 8.83
N PHE A 96 -2.15 -13.81 8.24
CA PHE A 96 -0.95 -14.28 8.92
C PHE A 96 0.17 -13.26 8.70
N PHE A 97 0.87 -12.88 9.76
CA PHE A 97 1.95 -11.89 9.68
C PHE A 97 3.27 -12.45 10.16
N PHE A 98 4.34 -12.14 9.45
CA PHE A 98 5.68 -12.62 9.76
C PHE A 98 6.75 -11.56 9.46
N ARG A 99 7.97 -11.82 9.92
CA ARG A 99 9.17 -11.06 9.55
C ARG A 99 10.11 -12.03 8.86
N ARG A 100 10.64 -11.63 7.70
CA ARG A 100 11.66 -12.44 7.01
C ARG A 100 12.94 -12.46 7.84
N SER A 101 13.55 -13.63 7.95
CA SER A 101 14.96 -13.82 8.28
C SER A 101 15.67 -14.31 7.02
N VAL A 102 16.96 -14.02 6.92
CA VAL A 102 17.83 -14.72 5.96
C VAL A 102 18.18 -16.05 6.62
N LEU A 103 18.03 -17.14 5.88
CA LEU A 103 18.55 -18.45 6.26
C LEU A 103 19.90 -18.61 5.54
N ASP A 104 20.89 -19.13 6.24
CA ASP A 104 22.11 -19.59 5.58
C ASP A 104 21.80 -20.95 4.94
N ASP A 105 22.25 -21.17 3.71
CA ASP A 105 21.86 -22.30 2.82
C ASP A 105 22.25 -23.71 3.34
N ASP A 106 22.65 -23.87 4.60
CA ASP A 106 23.18 -25.12 5.18
C ASP A 106 22.24 -25.79 6.22
N ASP A 107 21.05 -25.24 6.44
CA ASP A 107 20.11 -25.70 7.48
C ASP A 107 19.15 -26.85 7.04
N GLY A 108 19.54 -27.64 6.04
CA GLY A 108 19.00 -29.01 5.87
C GLY A 108 17.87 -29.20 4.86
N GLU A 109 18.11 -28.88 3.59
CA GLU A 109 17.37 -29.52 2.49
C GLU A 109 18.17 -30.71 1.92
N GLU A 110 18.07 -31.86 2.60
CA GLU A 110 18.16 -33.21 2.00
C GLU A 110 16.76 -33.83 1.87
#